data_AF-A0A562L7R5-F1
#
_entry.id   AF-A0A562L7R5-F1
#
_cell.length_a   1.000
_cell.length_b   1.000
_cell.length_c   1.000
_cell.angle_alpha   90.00
_cell.angle_beta   90.00
_cell.angle_gamma   90.00
#
_symmetry.space_group_name_H-M   'P 1'
#
loop_
_entity.id
_entity.type
_entity.pdbx_description
1 polymer ?
#
loop_
_entity_poly.entity_id
_entity_poly.type
_entity_poly.pdbx_seq_one_letter_code
_entity_poly.pdbx_strand_id
1 'polypeptide(L)'
;MLTDLTLAILHHLLIFGLVAMLVTQSVLLTRPIDSGALKRLSGVDRGYGITALLLLVVGFSRVFHGIKGYDFYLHNPWFHAKVGAFVLVGVLSIWPTLRFLRWRKAMKADPGFLPSTAEATGMARIVRFELMLVGVIFVLAASMARFGGF
;
A
#
# COMPACT_ATOMS: atom_id res chain seq x y z
N MET A 1 6.57 -16.08 22.32
CA MET A 1 5.43 -15.20 22.68
C MET A 1 5.74 -13.72 22.44
N LEU A 2 6.85 -13.18 22.94
CA LEU A 2 7.21 -11.76 22.70
C LEU A 2 7.45 -11.43 21.22
N THR A 3 8.19 -12.27 20.49
CA THR A 3 8.48 -12.06 19.05
C THR A 3 7.21 -12.01 18.19
N ASP A 4 6.25 -12.92 18.43
CA ASP A 4 4.97 -12.93 17.73
C ASP A 4 4.17 -11.65 18.01
N LEU A 5 4.10 -11.22 19.28
CA LEU A 5 3.44 -9.98 19.68
C LEU A 5 4.07 -8.76 18.98
N THR A 6 5.40 -8.64 19.01
CA THR A 6 6.11 -7.54 18.37
C THR A 6 5.86 -7.51 16.86
N LEU A 7 5.95 -8.67 16.19
CA LEU A 7 5.66 -8.76 14.76
C LEU A 7 4.21 -8.42 14.44
N ALA A 8 3.25 -8.82 15.29
CA ALA A 8 1.87 -8.44 15.14
C ALA A 8 1.70 -6.91 15.28
N ILE A 9 2.24 -6.29 16.32
CA ILE A 9 2.17 -4.83 16.51
C ILE A 9 2.75 -4.10 15.30
N LEU A 10 3.95 -4.48 14.86
CA LEU A 10 4.60 -3.88 13.69
C LEU A 10 3.75 -4.04 12.43
N HIS A 11 3.19 -5.23 12.20
CA HIS A 11 2.34 -5.47 11.03
C HIS A 11 1.12 -4.56 11.01
N HIS A 12 0.45 -4.38 12.16
CA HIS A 12 -0.71 -3.48 12.27
C HIS A 12 -0.32 -2.02 12.07
N LEU A 13 0.75 -1.54 12.71
CA LEU A 13 1.22 -0.17 12.53
C LEU A 13 1.61 0.12 11.06
N LEU A 14 2.26 -0.84 10.40
CA LEU A 14 2.65 -0.73 9.00
C LEU A 14 1.42 -0.67 8.07
N ILE A 15 0.40 -1.51 8.27
CA ILE A 15 -0.80 -1.44 7.41
C ILE A 15 -1.60 -0.15 7.64
N PHE A 16 -1.69 0.34 8.88
CA PHE A 16 -2.31 1.65 9.15
C PHE A 16 -1.54 2.79 8.51
N GLY A 17 -0.20 2.78 8.59
CA GLY A 17 0.65 3.75 7.91
C GLY A 17 0.48 3.70 6.39
N LEU A 18 0.42 2.49 5.81
CA LEU A 18 0.18 2.28 4.39
C LEU A 18 -1.16 2.89 3.94
N VAL A 19 -2.25 2.60 4.65
CA VAL A 19 -3.58 3.17 4.38
C VAL A 19 -3.56 4.69 4.51
N ALA A 20 -2.95 5.23 5.56
CA ALA A 20 -2.85 6.67 5.76
C ALA A 20 -2.12 7.38 4.60
N MET A 21 -1.07 6.77 4.06
CA MET A 21 -0.32 7.30 2.92
C MET A 21 -1.13 7.24 1.62
N LEU A 22 -1.83 6.13 1.35
CA LEU A 22 -2.73 6.03 0.19
C LEU A 22 -3.87 7.06 0.26
N VAL A 23 -4.49 7.25 1.43
CA VAL A 23 -5.50 8.29 1.65
C VAL A 23 -4.91 9.68 1.40
N THR A 24 -3.70 9.94 1.91
CA THR A 24 -3.00 11.21 1.70
C THR A 24 -2.73 11.46 0.21
N GLN A 25 -2.27 10.45 -0.54
CA GLN A 25 -2.08 10.56 -1.99
C GLN A 25 -3.41 10.85 -2.70
N SER A 26 -4.48 10.14 -2.36
CA SER A 26 -5.83 10.38 -2.91
C SER A 26 -6.28 11.83 -2.71
N VAL A 27 -6.04 12.40 -1.52
CA VAL A 27 -6.41 13.80 -1.20
C VAL A 27 -5.50 14.81 -1.90
N LEU A 28 -4.19 14.54 -1.99
CA LEU A 28 -3.26 15.44 -2.69
C LEU A 28 -3.56 15.52 -4.18
N LEU A 29 -4.01 14.42 -4.78
CA LEU A 29 -4.33 14.34 -6.21
C LEU A 29 -5.66 15.02 -6.60
N THR A 30 -6.52 15.38 -5.64
CA THR A 30 -7.75 16.14 -5.93
C THR A 30 -7.54 17.66 -5.95
N ARG A 31 -6.33 18.13 -5.64
CA ARG A 31 -5.98 19.56 -5.61
C ARG A 31 -5.02 19.89 -6.76
N PRO A 32 -4.93 21.17 -7.18
CA PRO A 32 -3.91 21.59 -8.13
C PRO A 32 -2.51 21.20 -7.65
N ILE A 33 -1.72 20.58 -8.53
CA ILE A 33 -0.39 20.06 -8.19
C ILE A 33 0.65 21.15 -8.47
N ASP A 34 0.95 21.95 -7.45
CA ASP A 34 2.13 22.82 -7.45
C ASP A 34 3.41 22.05 -7.07
N SER A 35 4.55 22.74 -7.09
CA SER A 35 5.85 22.14 -6.78
C SER A 35 5.94 21.59 -5.35
N GLY A 36 5.29 22.26 -4.39
CA GLY A 36 5.22 21.83 -2.99
C GLY A 36 4.36 20.58 -2.81
N ALA A 37 3.20 20.54 -3.45
CA ALA A 37 2.29 19.40 -3.48
C ALA A 37 2.95 18.19 -4.14
N LEU A 38 3.66 18.38 -5.25
CA LEU A 38 4.38 17.29 -5.90
C LEU A 38 5.52 16.74 -5.03
N LYS A 39 6.25 17.61 -4.32
CA LYS A 39 7.29 17.18 -3.37
C LYS A 39 6.69 16.35 -2.22
N ARG A 40 5.55 16.78 -1.66
CA ARG A 40 4.81 16.02 -0.64
C ARG A 40 4.31 14.69 -1.20
N LEU A 41 3.66 14.71 -2.36
CA LEU A 41 3.13 13.52 -3.04
C LEU A 41 4.23 12.48 -3.30
N SER A 42 5.37 12.91 -3.83
CA SER A 42 6.54 12.03 -4.07
C SER A 42 7.15 11.49 -2.76
N GLY A 43 7.11 12.29 -1.69
CA GLY A 43 7.59 11.87 -0.37
C GLY A 43 6.70 10.79 0.25
N VAL A 44 5.38 11.00 0.20
CA VAL A 44 4.36 10.06 0.66
C VAL A 44 4.42 8.77 -0.18
N ASP A 45 4.55 8.87 -1.50
CA ASP A 45 4.67 7.73 -2.41
C ASP A 45 5.89 6.85 -2.10
N ARG A 46 7.05 7.46 -1.87
CA ARG A 46 8.24 6.73 -1.45
C ARG A 46 8.05 6.08 -0.08
N GLY A 47 7.42 6.79 0.87
CA GLY A 47 7.08 6.22 2.17
C GLY A 47 6.17 5.01 2.04
N TYR A 48 5.13 5.10 1.21
CA TYR A 48 4.21 4.02 0.89
C TYR A 48 4.95 2.79 0.37
N GLY A 49 5.83 2.95 -0.63
CA GLY A 49 6.60 1.83 -1.18
C GLY A 49 7.51 1.15 -0.16
N ILE A 50 8.20 1.93 0.67
CA ILE A 50 9.04 1.39 1.76
C ILE A 50 8.19 0.64 2.78
N THR A 51 7.07 1.23 3.23
CA THR A 51 6.16 0.60 4.18
C THR A 51 5.54 -0.67 3.62
N ALA A 52 5.19 -0.70 2.32
CA ALA A 52 4.67 -1.90 1.68
C ALA A 52 5.69 -3.05 1.69
N LEU A 53 6.96 -2.76 1.40
CA LEU A 53 8.03 -3.75 1.48
C LEU A 53 8.25 -4.24 2.92
N LEU A 54 8.29 -3.32 3.90
CA LEU A 54 8.39 -3.69 5.31
C LEU A 54 7.21 -4.54 5.78
N LEU A 55 6.00 -4.23 5.32
CA LEU A 55 4.80 -4.98 5.65
C LEU A 55 4.88 -6.43 5.13
N LEU A 56 5.44 -6.65 3.94
CA LEU A 56 5.72 -8.01 3.43
C LEU A 56 6.75 -8.73 4.28
N VAL A 57 7.88 -8.10 4.60
CA VAL A 57 8.94 -8.70 5.42
C VAL A 57 8.39 -9.12 6.80
N VAL A 58 7.67 -8.22 7.46
CA VAL A 58 7.04 -8.51 8.75
C VAL A 58 5.94 -9.56 8.61
N GLY A 59 5.12 -9.48 7.54
CA GLY A 59 4.05 -10.43 7.25
C GLY A 59 4.56 -11.86 7.07
N PHE A 60 5.60 -12.06 6.26
CA PHE A 60 6.23 -13.37 6.08
C PHE A 60 6.95 -13.83 7.36
N SER A 61 7.58 -12.93 8.11
CA SER A 61 8.15 -13.28 9.42
C SER A 61 7.12 -13.87 10.37
N ARG A 62 5.85 -13.40 10.31
CA ARG A 62 4.74 -13.98 11.08
C ARG A 62 4.27 -15.34 10.59
N VAL A 63 4.53 -15.71 9.34
CA VAL A 63 4.22 -17.05 8.83
C VAL A 63 5.15 -18.08 9.45
N PHE A 64 6.44 -17.77 9.55
CA PHE A 64 7.46 -18.70 10.07
C PHE A 64 7.60 -18.69 11.59
N HIS A 65 7.41 -17.53 12.23
CA HIS A 65 7.63 -17.36 13.68
C HIS A 65 6.34 -17.11 14.47
N GLY A 66 5.18 -17.12 13.82
CA GLY A 66 3.89 -16.85 14.45
C GLY A 66 3.22 -18.08 15.06
N ILE A 67 2.25 -17.83 15.95
CA ILE A 67 1.61 -18.87 16.79
C ILE A 67 0.88 -19.96 15.98
N LYS A 68 0.38 -19.65 14.78
CA LYS A 68 -0.40 -20.59 13.95
C LYS A 68 0.45 -21.64 13.22
N GLY A 69 1.78 -21.45 13.15
CA GLY A 69 2.69 -22.29 12.37
C GLY A 69 2.55 -22.10 10.86
N TYR A 70 3.59 -22.44 10.11
CA TYR A 70 3.63 -22.22 8.65
C TYR A 70 2.56 -23.00 7.88
N ASP A 71 2.24 -24.21 8.35
CA ASP A 71 1.33 -25.15 7.69
C ASP A 71 -0.11 -24.62 7.59
N PHE A 72 -0.57 -23.90 8.63
CA PHE A 72 -1.85 -23.20 8.63
C PHE A 72 -1.96 -22.21 7.47
N TYR A 73 -0.89 -21.46 7.17
CA TYR A 73 -0.91 -20.46 6.10
C TYR A 73 -0.87 -21.10 4.72
N LEU A 74 -0.09 -22.18 4.54
CA LEU A 74 0.02 -22.88 3.26
C LEU A 74 -1.30 -23.50 2.81
N HIS A 75 -2.09 -24.04 3.73
CA HIS A 75 -3.37 -24.70 3.41
C HIS A 75 -4.59 -23.76 3.47
N ASN A 76 -4.39 -22.47 3.77
CA ASN A 76 -5.47 -21.51 3.89
C ASN A 76 -5.65 -20.70 2.59
N PRO A 77 -6.72 -20.92 1.80
CA PRO A 77 -6.92 -20.22 0.54
C PRO A 77 -7.07 -18.70 0.73
N TRP A 78 -7.61 -18.25 1.87
CA TRP A 78 -7.75 -16.83 2.19
C TRP A 78 -6.40 -16.16 2.41
N PHE A 79 -5.39 -16.89 2.88
CA PHE A 79 -4.03 -16.38 2.98
C PHE A 79 -3.44 -16.09 1.59
N HIS A 80 -3.54 -17.04 0.67
CA HIS A 80 -3.05 -16.88 -0.71
C HIS A 80 -3.77 -15.74 -1.44
N ALA A 81 -5.11 -15.68 -1.33
CA ALA A 81 -5.89 -14.58 -1.88
C ALA A 81 -5.45 -13.22 -1.32
N LYS A 82 -5.20 -13.15 0.00
CA LYS A 82 -4.75 -11.92 0.67
C LYS A 82 -3.38 -11.47 0.16
N VAL A 83 -2.43 -12.41 0.03
CA VAL A 83 -1.09 -12.11 -0.52
C VAL A 83 -1.20 -11.69 -1.99
N GLY A 84 -2.00 -12.39 -2.79
CA GLY A 84 -2.25 -12.04 -4.19
C GLY A 84 -2.86 -10.65 -4.35
N ALA A 85 -3.85 -10.29 -3.53
CA ALA A 85 -4.43 -8.95 -3.51
C ALA A 85 -3.41 -7.88 -3.12
N PHE A 86 -2.54 -8.17 -2.14
CA PHE A 86 -1.47 -7.24 -1.76
C PHE A 86 -0.44 -7.04 -2.89
N VAL A 87 -0.05 -8.11 -3.57
CA VAL A 87 0.83 -8.04 -4.75
C VAL A 87 0.18 -7.24 -5.87
N LEU A 88 -1.12 -7.45 -6.13
CA LEU A 88 -1.86 -6.67 -7.12
C LEU A 88 -1.85 -5.16 -6.80
N VAL A 89 -2.08 -4.80 -5.53
CA VAL A 89 -1.94 -3.40 -5.07
C VAL A 89 -0.54 -2.86 -5.35
N GLY A 90 0.50 -3.62 -5.01
CA GLY A 90 1.88 -3.24 -5.29
C GLY A 90 2.17 -3.04 -6.78
N VAL A 91 1.69 -3.94 -7.65
CA VAL A 91 1.85 -3.82 -9.11
C VAL A 91 1.13 -2.60 -9.66
N LEU A 92 -0.10 -2.35 -9.21
CA LEU A 92 -0.86 -1.15 -9.62
C LEU A 92 -0.15 0.14 -9.21
N SER A 93 0.47 0.15 -8.03
CA SER A 93 1.15 1.34 -7.49
C SER A 93 2.36 1.78 -8.31
N ILE A 94 2.93 0.89 -9.13
CA ILE A 94 4.03 1.23 -10.05
C ILE A 94 3.60 2.35 -11.01
N TRP A 95 2.35 2.36 -11.48
CA TRP A 95 1.87 3.38 -12.42
C TRP A 95 1.87 4.80 -11.80
N PRO A 96 1.20 5.05 -10.66
CA PRO A 96 1.32 6.32 -9.93
C PRO A 96 2.76 6.72 -9.63
N THR A 97 3.59 5.80 -9.12
CA THR A 97 4.99 6.07 -8.78
C THR A 97 5.78 6.57 -9.98
N LEU A 98 5.70 5.87 -11.12
CA LEU A 98 6.39 6.29 -12.35
C LEU A 98 5.87 7.66 -12.83
N ARG A 99 4.57 7.92 -12.70
CA ARG A 99 3.99 9.21 -13.10
C ARG A 99 4.49 10.36 -12.21
N PHE A 100 4.53 10.18 -10.90
CA PHE A 100 5.01 11.19 -9.97
C PHE A 100 6.50 11.50 -10.19
N LEU A 101 7.31 10.48 -10.46
CA LEU A 101 8.71 10.64 -10.83
C LEU A 101 8.88 11.45 -12.13
N ARG A 102 8.05 11.17 -13.15
CA ARG A 102 8.05 11.91 -14.42
C ARG A 102 7.66 13.37 -14.22
N TRP A 103 6.60 13.65 -13.47
CA TRP A 103 6.21 15.03 -13.16
C TRP A 103 7.31 15.76 -12.40
N ARG A 104 7.99 15.09 -11.47
CA ARG A 104 9.08 15.70 -10.69
C ARG A 104 10.28 16.03 -11.58
N LYS A 105 10.57 15.17 -12.57
CA LYS A 105 11.61 15.45 -13.57
C LYS A 105 11.23 16.63 -14.47
N ALA A 106 9.97 16.70 -14.91
CA ALA A 106 9.45 17.78 -15.74
C ALA A 106 9.50 19.13 -15.01
N MET A 107 9.01 19.22 -13.76
CA MET A 107 9.08 20.44 -12.94
C MET A 107 10.52 20.90 -12.64
N LYS A 108 11.48 19.98 -12.58
CA LYS A 108 12.89 20.33 -12.42
C LYS A 108 13.50 20.93 -13.69
N ALA A 109 13.02 20.50 -14.86
CA ALA A 109 13.47 21.01 -16.16
C ALA A 109 12.78 22.32 -16.53
N ASP A 110 11.51 22.47 -16.17
CA ASP A 110 10.69 23.65 -16.38
C ASP A 110 9.89 23.96 -15.11
N PRO A 111 10.25 25.00 -14.33
CA PRO A 111 9.53 25.41 -13.13
C PRO A 111 8.06 25.80 -13.37
N GLY A 112 7.68 26.13 -14.62
CA GLY A 112 6.31 26.42 -15.02
C GLY A 112 5.46 25.19 -15.34
N PHE A 113 6.07 24.00 -15.43
CA PHE A 113 5.35 22.77 -15.71
C PHE A 113 4.36 22.45 -14.58
N LEU A 114 3.10 22.24 -14.92
CA LEU A 114 2.07 21.75 -14.01
C LEU A 114 1.38 20.53 -14.63
N PRO A 115 1.22 19.41 -13.88
CA PRO A 115 0.41 18.29 -14.34
C PRO A 115 -1.02 18.73 -14.69
N SER A 116 -1.58 18.18 -15.78
CA SER A 116 -2.97 18.48 -16.12
C SER A 116 -3.93 17.88 -15.10
N THR A 117 -5.08 18.54 -14.91
CA THR A 117 -6.14 18.08 -13.99
C THR A 117 -6.68 16.71 -14.37
N ALA A 118 -6.75 16.39 -15.66
CA ALA A 118 -7.16 15.09 -16.18
C ALA A 118 -6.18 13.98 -15.76
N GLU A 119 -4.87 14.22 -15.87
CA GLU A 119 -3.86 13.25 -15.45
C GLU A 119 -3.87 13.04 -13.92
N ALA A 120 -3.98 14.12 -13.14
CA ALA A 120 -4.10 14.04 -11.69
C ALA A 120 -5.34 13.23 -11.27
N THR A 121 -6.48 13.46 -11.92
CA THR A 121 -7.73 12.71 -11.67
C THR A 121 -7.59 11.23 -12.04
N GLY A 122 -6.91 10.92 -13.14
CA GLY A 122 -6.59 9.54 -13.52
C GLY A 122 -5.78 8.81 -12.45
N MET A 123 -4.72 9.45 -11.93
CA MET A 123 -3.92 8.88 -10.85
C MET A 123 -4.72 8.75 -9.55
N ALA A 124 -5.58 9.72 -9.23
CA ALA A 124 -6.45 9.65 -8.05
C ALA A 124 -7.38 8.43 -8.08
N ARG A 125 -7.90 8.07 -9.26
CA ARG A 125 -8.76 6.88 -9.42
C ARG A 125 -7.99 5.59 -9.16
N ILE A 126 -6.76 5.48 -9.64
CA ILE A 126 -5.90 4.31 -9.40
C ILE A 126 -5.62 4.17 -7.89
N VAL A 127 -5.20 5.25 -7.23
CA VAL A 127 -4.92 5.24 -5.78
C VAL A 127 -6.17 4.89 -4.96
N ARG A 128 -7.35 5.36 -5.38
CA ARG A 128 -8.63 4.98 -4.73
C ARG A 128 -8.98 3.52 -4.96
N PHE A 129 -8.67 2.97 -6.13
CA PHE A 129 -8.86 1.55 -6.40
C PHE A 129 -7.91 0.69 -5.56
N GLU A 130 -6.66 1.13 -5.37
CA GLU A 130 -5.72 0.50 -4.42
C GLU A 130 -6.29 0.49 -2.99
N LEU A 131 -6.88 1.61 -2.54
CA LEU A 131 -7.56 1.65 -1.23
C LEU A 131 -8.71 0.64 -1.13
N MET A 132 -9.51 0.47 -2.19
CA MET A 132 -10.57 -0.54 -2.21
C MET A 132 -10.00 -1.96 -2.12
N LEU A 133 -8.91 -2.25 -2.84
CA LEU A 133 -8.21 -3.53 -2.75
C LEU A 133 -7.61 -3.76 -1.35
N VAL A 134 -7.12 -2.72 -0.67
CA VAL A 134 -6.72 -2.84 0.75
C VAL A 134 -7.91 -3.18 1.65
N GLY A 135 -9.10 -2.65 1.37
CA GLY A 135 -10.34 -3.09 2.01
C GLY A 135 -10.61 -4.58 1.81
N VAL A 136 -10.42 -5.10 0.60
CA VAL A 136 -10.52 -6.54 0.30
C VAL A 136 -9.49 -7.34 1.10
N ILE A 137 -8.26 -6.85 1.23
CA ILE A 137 -7.21 -7.49 2.05
C ILE A 137 -7.66 -7.64 3.51
N PHE A 138 -8.37 -6.65 4.08
CA PHE A 138 -8.92 -6.78 5.44
C PHE A 138 -10.01 -7.84 5.54
N VAL A 139 -10.91 -7.91 4.57
CA VAL A 139 -11.93 -8.98 4.51
C VAL A 139 -11.25 -10.35 4.47
N LEU A 140 -10.27 -10.52 3.59
CA LEU A 140 -9.52 -11.78 3.46
C LEU A 140 -8.73 -12.12 4.74
N ALA A 141 -8.15 -11.12 5.42
CA ALA A 141 -7.49 -11.32 6.70
C ALA A 141 -8.46 -11.79 7.79
N ALA A 142 -9.67 -11.23 7.84
CA ALA A 142 -10.72 -11.62 8.77
C ALA A 142 -11.26 -13.03 8.49
N SER A 143 -11.43 -13.39 7.21
CA SER A 143 -11.82 -14.75 6.79
C SER A 143 -10.73 -15.77 7.12
N MET A 144 -9.47 -15.46 6.83
CA MET A 144 -8.32 -16.29 7.14
C MET A 144 -8.25 -16.63 8.63
N ALA A 145 -8.51 -15.65 9.51
CA ALA A 145 -8.47 -15.85 10.96
C ALA A 145 -9.54 -16.82 11.49
N ARG A 146 -10.63 -17.02 10.74
CA ARG A 146 -11.77 -17.89 11.09
C ARG A 146 -11.83 -19.19 10.28
N PHE A 147 -10.84 -19.43 9.42
CA PHE A 147 -10.79 -20.62 8.59
C PHE A 147 -10.74 -21.90 9.45
N GLY A 148 -11.67 -22.83 9.21
CA GLY A 148 -11.83 -24.07 9.98
C GLY A 148 -12.68 -23.95 11.25
N GLY A 149 -13.28 -22.79 11.52
CA GLY A 149 -14.13 -22.54 12.70
C GLY A 149 -15.55 -22.06 12.35
N PHE A 150 -16.05 -22.43 11.18
CA PHE A 150 -17.46 -22.28 10.77
C PHE A 150 -18.15 -23.64 10.75
#